data_AF-A0A377NG96-F1
#
_entry.id   AF-A0A377NG96-F1
#
_cell.length_a   1.000
_cell.length_b   1.000
_cell.length_c   1.000
_cell.angle_alpha   90.00
_cell.angle_beta   90.00
_cell.angle_gamma   90.00
#
_symmetry.space_group_name_H-M   'P 1'
#
loop_
_entity.id
_entity.type
_entity.pdbx_description
1 polymer ?
#
loop_
_entity_poly.entity_id
_entity_poly.type
_entity_poly.pdbx_seq_one_letter_code
_entity_poly.pdbx_strand_id
1 'polypeptide(L)' 'MYVMVDLKRKKLGVRQLVTAIEQTVVDTLAHFSIEAYPRADAPGVYVDRKKNLFAGSAYPQRLFVARFGAEY' A
#
# COMPACT_ATOMS: atom_id res chain seq x y z
N MET A 1 11.08 1.31 -6.74
CA MET A 1 11.96 0.54 -5.83
C MET A 1 11.66 -0.94 -6.04
N TYR A 2 12.69 -1.77 -6.24
CA TYR A 2 12.52 -3.22 -6.36
C TYR A 2 13.18 -3.89 -5.15
N VAL A 3 12.44 -4.73 -4.43
CA VAL A 3 12.93 -5.42 -3.24
C VAL A 3 13.12 -6.89 -3.59
N MET A 4 14.37 -7.36 -3.67
CA MET A 4 14.69 -8.79 -3.76
C MET A 4 14.88 -9.33 -2.34
N VAL A 5 14.00 -10.25 -1.93
CA VAL A 5 14.06 -10.91 -0.61
C VAL A 5 14.02 -12.43 -0.80
N ASP A 6 14.96 -13.14 -0.19
CA ASP A 6 14.92 -14.59 -0.10
C ASP A 6 13.97 -15.04 1.02
N LEU A 7 12.75 -15.37 0.63
CA LEU A 7 11.68 -15.81 1.53
C LEU A 7 11.98 -17.16 2.19
N LYS A 8 12.67 -18.08 1.49
CA LYS A 8 12.95 -19.45 1.98
C LYS A 8 13.89 -19.41 3.18
N ARG A 9 14.93 -18.59 3.11
CA ARG A 9 15.93 -18.47 4.19
C ARG A 9 15.36 -17.85 5.46
N LYS A 10 14.40 -16.94 5.33
CA LYS A 10 13.77 -16.26 6.45
C LYS A 10 12.55 -16.98 7.02
N LYS A 11 12.15 -18.11 6.43
CA LYS A 11 10.87 -18.80 6.72
C LYS A 11 9.67 -17.83 6.67
N LEU A 12 9.79 -16.76 5.88
CA LEU A 12 8.76 -15.72 5.76
C LEU A 12 7.81 -16.11 4.64
N GLY A 13 6.51 -16.12 4.94
CA GLY A 13 5.49 -16.28 3.93
C GLY A 13 5.40 -15.03 3.05
N VAL A 14 5.09 -15.18 1.76
CA VAL A 14 4.90 -14.04 0.86
C VAL A 14 3.85 -13.07 1.42
N ARG A 15 2.78 -13.58 2.05
CA ARG A 15 1.75 -12.74 2.70
C ARG A 15 2.34 -11.83 3.79
N GLN A 16 3.24 -12.36 4.62
CA GLN A 16 3.90 -11.58 5.67
C GLN A 16 4.80 -10.49 5.07
N LEU A 17 5.49 -10.80 3.96
CA LEU A 17 6.28 -9.81 3.24
C LEU A 17 5.38 -8.71 2.66
N VAL A 18 4.27 -9.08 2.00
CA VAL A 18 3.32 -8.12 1.43
C VAL A 18 2.75 -7.23 2.53
N THR A 19 2.30 -7.79 3.65
CA THR A 19 1.80 -7.01 4.80
C THR A 19 2.87 -6.07 5.37
N ALA A 20 4.11 -6.52 5.49
CA ALA A 20 5.20 -5.67 5.97
C ALA A 20 5.46 -4.50 5.00
N ILE A 21 5.42 -4.74 3.68
CA ILE A 21 5.59 -3.70 2.66
C ILE A 21 4.39 -2.73 2.68
N GLU A 22 3.17 -3.23 2.82
CA GLU A 22 1.99 -2.37 2.93
C GLU A 22 2.10 -1.45 4.14
N GLN A 23 2.54 -1.98 5.30
CA GLN A 23 2.72 -1.19 6.51
C GLN A 23 3.83 -0.14 6.36
N THR A 24 4.98 -0.47 5.75
CA THR A 24 6.05 0.52 5.56
C THR A 24 5.62 1.66 4.65
N VAL A 25 4.80 1.39 3.63
CA VAL A 25 4.22 2.44 2.77
C VAL A 25 3.26 3.32 3.57
N VAL A 26 2.41 2.74 4.40
CA VAL A 26 1.49 3.48 5.29
C VAL A 26 2.27 4.39 6.24
N ASP A 27 3.28 3.84 6.93
CA ASP A 27 4.10 4.59 7.89
C ASP A 27 4.86 5.73 7.19
N THR A 28 5.43 5.45 6.02
CA THR A 28 6.11 6.46 5.20
C THR A 28 5.16 7.59 4.81
N LEU A 29 3.94 7.26 4.37
CA LEU A 29 2.94 8.27 4.01
C LEU A 29 2.45 9.06 5.22
N ALA A 30 2.33 8.43 6.39
CA ALA A 30 1.99 9.09 7.64
C ALA A 30 3.04 10.16 8.01
N HIS A 31 4.33 9.91 7.77
CA HIS A 31 5.38 10.93 7.95
C HIS A 31 5.17 12.16 7.05
N PHE A 32 4.55 12.01 5.88
CA PHE A 32 4.17 13.12 5.01
C PHE A 32 2.79 13.70 5.31
N SER A 33 2.17 13.34 6.43
CA SER A 33 0.79 13.72 6.79
C SER A 33 -0.26 13.27 5.76
N ILE A 34 0.02 12.17 5.05
CA ILE A 34 -0.91 11.53 4.11
C ILE A 34 -1.51 10.30 4.81
N GLU A 35 -2.84 10.28 4.94
CA GLU A 35 -3.55 9.16 5.55
C GLU A 35 -3.73 8.02 4.54
N ALA A 36 -3.04 6.91 4.81
CA ALA A 36 -3.02 5.71 3.98
C ALA A 36 -3.42 4.48 4.79
N TYR A 37 -4.02 3.49 4.15
CA TYR A 37 -4.43 2.25 4.78
C TYR A 37 -4.30 1.05 3.82
N PRO A 38 -3.95 -0.13 4.34
CA PRO A 38 -4.04 -1.38 3.59
C PRO A 38 -5.50 -1.82 3.53
N ARG A 39 -5.88 -2.54 2.46
CA ARG A 39 -7.24 -3.06 2.29
C ARG A 39 -7.23 -4.58 2.47
N ALA A 40 -8.06 -5.08 3.38
CA ALA A 40 -8.11 -6.52 3.67
C ALA A 40 -8.69 -7.37 2.52
N ASP A 41 -9.50 -6.77 1.66
CA ASP A 41 -10.18 -7.40 0.53
C ASP A 41 -9.41 -7.30 -0.80
N ALA A 42 -8.35 -6.49 -0.86
CA ALA A 42 -7.49 -6.40 -2.04
C ALA A 42 -6.06 -5.96 -1.65
N PRO A 43 -5.01 -6.66 -2.10
CA PRO A 43 -3.65 -6.30 -1.74
C PRO A 43 -3.28 -4.93 -2.31
N GLY A 44 -2.58 -4.15 -1.50
CA GLY A 44 -2.22 -2.78 -1.82
C GLY A 44 -2.55 -1.78 -0.72
N VAL A 45 -1.97 -0.59 -0.89
CA VAL A 45 -2.19 0.57 0.00
C VAL A 45 -3.00 1.62 -0.75
N TYR A 46 -3.98 2.18 -0.04
CA TYR A 46 -4.93 3.17 -0.55
C TYR A 46 -4.83 4.41 0.31
N VAL A 47 -5.06 5.58 -0.28
CA VAL A 47 -5.15 6.84 0.44
C VAL A 47 -6.53 7.42 0.29
N ASP A 48 -7.06 7.97 1.38
CA ASP A 48 -8.27 8.78 1.29
C ASP A 48 -7.86 10.17 0.80
N ARG A 49 -8.51 10.66 -0.26
CA ARG A 49 -8.19 12.01 -0.74
C ARG A 49 -8.83 13.01 0.21
N LYS A 50 -8.01 13.59 1.10
CA LYS A 50 -8.38 14.83 1.79
C LYS A 50 -8.75 15.84 0.71
N LYS A 51 -9.96 16.40 0.80
CA LYS A 51 -10.70 17.27 -0.15
C LYS A 51 -9.91 18.42 -0.79
N ASN A 52 -8.67 18.67 -0.38
CA ASN A 52 -7.93 19.89 -0.64
C ASN A 52 -6.87 19.75 -1.75
N LEU A 53 -6.53 18.52 -2.20
CA LEU A 53 -5.37 18.33 -3.09
C LEU A 53 -5.70 18.35 -4.59
N PHE A 54 -6.93 18.01 -5.02
CA PHE A 54 -7.31 18.02 -6.43
C PHE A 54 -8.83 18.20 -6.61
N ALA A 55 -9.27 19.45 -6.63
CA ALA A 55 -10.65 19.82 -6.94
C ALA A 55 -10.89 19.73 -8.47
N GLY A 56 -11.24 18.54 -8.97
CA GLY A 56 -11.66 18.43 -10.39
C GLY A 56 -11.56 17.06 -11.06
N SER A 57 -11.13 15.99 -10.39
CA SER A 57 -11.00 14.69 -11.06
C SER A 57 -12.23 13.80 -10.82
N ALA A 58 -12.90 13.37 -11.88
CA ALA A 58 -14.06 12.45 -11.89
C ALA A 58 -13.74 11.00 -11.47
N TYR A 59 -12.66 10.78 -10.72
CA TYR A 59 -12.22 9.48 -10.26
C TYR A 59 -12.79 9.17 -8.87
N PRO A 60 -13.14 7.90 -8.58
CA PRO A 60 -13.68 7.49 -7.30
C PRO A 60 -12.79 7.94 -6.13
N GLN A 61 -13.44 8.15 -4.98
CA GLN A 61 -12.97 8.85 -3.78
C GLN A 61 -11.70 8.25 -3.12
N ARG A 62 -11.17 7.12 -3.62
CA ARG A 62 -10.01 6.40 -3.08
C ARG A 62 -8.92 6.30 -4.13
N LEU A 63 -7.76 6.90 -3.87
CA LEU A 63 -6.61 6.80 -4.75
C LEU A 63 -5.80 5.58 -4.34
N PHE A 64 -5.60 4.68 -5.29
CA PHE A 64 -4.76 3.51 -5.13
C PHE A 64 -3.28 3.94 -5.26
N VAL A 65 -2.45 3.58 -4.28
CA VAL A 65 -1.03 3.99 -4.23
C VAL A 65 -0.11 2.87 -4.72
N ALA A 66 -0.41 1.61 -4.39
CA ALA A 66 0.40 0.46 -4.83
C ALA A 66 -0.42 -0.84 -4.80
N ARG A 67 -0.21 -1.74 -5.78
CA ARG A 67 -0.84 -3.09 -5.89
C ARG A 67 0.30 -4.05 -5.74
N PHE A 68 0.26 -4.79 -4.65
CA PHE A 68 1.13 -5.93 -4.49
C PHE A 68 0.39 -7.11 -5.11
N GLY A 69 0.97 -7.77 -6.11
CA GLY A 69 0.28 -8.79 -6.90
C GLY A 69 -0.34 -9.88 -6.02
N ALA A 70 -1.67 -10.03 -6.07
CA ALA A 70 -2.37 -11.24 -5.62
C ALA A 70 -2.59 -12.14 -6.83
N GLU A 71 -1.52 -12.81 -7.24
CA GLU A 71 -1.61 -14.07 -7.96
C GLU A 71 -0.59 -14.98 -7.26
N TYR A 72 -1.12 -15.93 -6.49
CA TYR A 72 -0.33 -16.98 -5.84
C TYR A 72 -0.48 -18.26 -6.64
#